data_AF-A0A955PGD5-F1
#
_entry.id   AF-A0A955PGD5-F1
#
_cell.length_a   1.000
_cell.length_b   1.000
_cell.length_c   1.000
_cell.angle_alpha   90.00
_cell.angle_beta   90.00
_cell.angle_gamma   90.00
#
_symmetry.space_group_name_H-M   'P 1'
#
loop_
_entity.id
_entity.type
_entity.pdbx_description
1 polymer ?
#
loop_
_entity_poly.entity_id
_entity_poly.type
_entity_poly.pdbx_seq_one_letter_code
_entity_poly.pdbx_strand_id
1 'polypeptide(L)'
;DAIKNALIYKPATVTPTGSFAVLDSSVDPLFNDIYNRPSLAQTFEEISTGEHVTVVVNHFKSKGSSCDVLGDPDTGDGQDNCNLTRANAATALANWLATDPTSNGDPDFLIVGDLNCYTMEDPITTLIGVGYEDLIQSFVGPEGYSSVFDGESGALDHALASPGLFSQVEGAAEWHINADEPSVFDYNEEFNPPQFYSPDPYRSSDHDPILIGLRLAPIPTETPTATASDTSTSTPTPSDTPTLTSTFTPTETSTSTVTATDTATSTETHTPISTSTLTETPTNSIDYDIIDDDHIDAKDLLEWLKEDFPMGSIFDFARVWGS
;
A
#
# COMPACT_ATOMS: atom_id res chain seq x y z
N ASP A 1 1.05 30.92 5.29
CA ASP A 1 0.33 29.67 5.54
C ASP A 1 1.03 28.94 6.67
N ALA A 2 0.31 28.68 7.75
CA ALA A 2 0.85 28.12 8.99
C ALA A 2 0.58 26.61 9.13
N ILE A 3 -0.26 26.04 8.25
CA ILE A 3 -0.56 24.60 8.22
C ILE A 3 0.54 23.86 7.45
N LYS A 4 1.10 22.81 8.06
CA LYS A 4 2.14 21.97 7.46
C LYS A 4 1.96 20.50 7.82
N ASN A 5 2.37 19.64 6.89
CA ASN A 5 2.50 18.22 7.15
C ASN A 5 3.69 17.98 8.10
N ALA A 6 3.48 17.09 9.06
CA ALA A 6 4.47 16.71 10.05
C ALA A 6 4.32 15.23 10.40
N LEU A 7 5.40 14.65 10.88
CA LEU A 7 5.46 13.28 11.39
C LEU A 7 5.90 13.34 12.84
N ILE A 8 5.08 12.79 13.74
CA ILE A 8 5.42 12.59 15.14
C ILE A 8 5.54 11.09 15.38
N TYR A 9 6.61 10.68 16.05
CA TYR A 9 6.89 9.27 16.29
C TYR A 9 7.49 9.06 17.68
N LYS A 10 7.37 7.83 18.18
CA LYS A 10 7.95 7.40 19.46
C LYS A 10 9.34 6.82 19.19
N PRO A 11 10.44 7.48 19.60
CA PRO A 11 11.80 7.00 19.31
C PRO A 11 12.16 5.68 19.99
N ALA A 12 11.34 5.22 20.95
CA ALA A 12 11.50 3.91 21.58
C ALA A 12 10.93 2.77 20.72
N THR A 13 10.13 3.08 19.69
CA THR A 13 9.47 2.09 18.84
C THR A 13 10.02 2.10 17.42
N VAL A 14 10.21 3.28 16.84
CA VAL A 14 10.69 3.44 15.47
C VAL A 14 11.81 4.46 15.37
N THR A 15 12.70 4.27 14.40
CA THR A 15 13.76 5.23 14.07
C THR A 15 13.66 5.62 12.59
N PRO A 16 13.76 6.91 12.22
CA PRO A 16 13.81 7.32 10.83
C PRO A 16 15.05 6.76 10.13
N THR A 17 14.88 6.20 8.93
CA THR A 17 15.99 5.74 8.09
C THR A 17 16.19 6.69 6.91
N GLY A 18 17.43 7.12 6.69
CA GLY A 18 17.75 8.03 5.59
C GLY A 18 17.16 9.44 5.77
N SER A 19 17.12 10.20 4.67
CA SER A 19 16.49 11.52 4.63
C SER A 19 15.01 11.38 4.28
N PHE A 20 14.17 12.24 4.86
CA PHE A 20 12.81 12.42 4.36
C PHE A 20 12.84 12.97 2.93
N ALA A 21 11.75 12.72 2.20
CA ALA A 21 11.53 13.24 0.85
C ALA A 21 10.25 14.09 0.82
N VAL A 22 10.20 15.04 -0.12
CA VAL A 22 9.07 15.96 -0.29
C VAL A 22 8.58 15.90 -1.72
N LEU A 23 7.26 15.82 -1.91
CA LEU A 23 6.61 16.01 -3.20
C LEU A 23 6.04 17.43 -3.27
N ASP A 24 6.52 18.18 -4.26
CA ASP A 24 6.00 19.49 -4.64
C ASP A 24 6.11 19.67 -6.17
N SER A 25 5.76 20.86 -6.67
CA SER A 25 5.77 21.16 -8.11
C SER A 25 7.16 21.11 -8.75
N SER A 26 8.24 21.13 -7.96
CA SER A 26 9.61 20.97 -8.46
C SER A 26 9.97 19.50 -8.74
N VAL A 27 9.28 18.56 -8.10
CA VAL A 27 9.44 17.11 -8.28
C VAL A 27 8.50 16.59 -9.36
N ASP A 28 7.21 16.92 -9.27
CA ASP A 28 6.22 16.61 -10.30
C ASP A 28 5.32 17.84 -10.56
N PRO A 29 5.33 18.42 -11.77
CA PRO A 29 4.54 19.61 -12.08
C PRO A 29 3.02 19.39 -12.02
N LEU A 30 2.53 18.14 -11.97
CA LEU A 30 1.12 17.85 -11.69
C LEU A 30 0.75 18.17 -10.23
N PHE A 31 1.70 18.15 -9.31
CA PHE A 31 1.49 18.51 -7.91
C PHE A 31 1.56 20.02 -7.72
N ASN A 32 0.42 20.70 -7.84
CA ASN A 32 0.35 22.15 -7.66
C ASN A 32 0.42 22.53 -6.17
N ASP A 33 1.62 22.82 -5.67
CA ASP A 33 1.92 23.16 -4.27
C ASP A 33 1.50 24.59 -3.86
N ILE A 34 0.91 25.36 -4.77
CA ILE A 34 0.15 26.58 -4.42
C ILE A 34 -1.19 26.21 -3.77
N TYR A 35 -1.76 25.06 -4.14
CA TYR A 35 -3.10 24.62 -3.72
C TYR A 35 -3.04 23.41 -2.77
N ASN A 36 -2.10 22.49 -3.01
CA ASN A 36 -1.84 21.34 -2.15
C ASN A 36 -0.69 21.67 -1.18
N ARG A 37 -0.72 21.13 0.04
CA ARG A 37 0.48 21.15 0.88
C ARG A 37 1.45 20.10 0.35
N PRO A 38 2.77 20.39 0.25
CA PRO A 38 3.75 19.39 -0.14
C PRO A 38 3.64 18.11 0.69
N SER A 39 3.62 16.95 0.03
CA SER A 39 3.58 15.66 0.72
C SER A 39 4.94 15.36 1.35
N LEU A 40 4.94 14.76 2.54
CA LEU A 40 6.16 14.42 3.28
C LEU A 40 6.26 12.91 3.45
N ALA A 41 7.31 12.30 2.90
CA ALA A 41 7.60 10.88 3.06
C ALA A 41 8.81 10.67 3.97
N GLN A 42 8.70 9.73 4.91
CA GLN A 42 9.82 9.26 5.73
C GLN A 42 9.69 7.76 5.93
N THR A 43 10.77 7.03 5.67
CA THR A 43 10.87 5.63 6.05
C THR A 43 11.28 5.49 7.50
N PHE A 44 10.63 4.59 8.21
CA PHE A 44 10.90 4.24 9.58
C PHE A 44 11.29 2.77 9.67
N GLU A 45 12.29 2.46 10.48
CA GLU A 45 12.62 1.10 10.92
C GLU A 45 11.96 0.86 12.28
N GLU A 46 11.21 -0.23 12.41
CA GLU A 46 10.72 -0.72 13.70
C GLU A 46 11.87 -1.38 14.47
N ILE A 47 12.17 -0.86 15.66
CA ILE A 47 13.37 -1.26 16.42
C ILE A 47 13.34 -2.74 16.84
N SER A 48 12.16 -3.30 17.11
CA SER A 48 12.01 -4.68 17.58
C SER A 48 12.23 -5.73 16.50
N THR A 49 11.91 -5.40 15.24
CA THR A 49 11.88 -6.35 14.12
C THR A 49 12.96 -6.05 13.08
N GLY A 50 13.35 -4.77 12.94
CA GLY A 50 14.20 -4.28 11.86
C GLY A 50 13.45 -4.06 10.54
N GLU A 51 12.13 -4.25 10.53
CA GLU A 51 11.29 -4.05 9.35
C GLU A 51 10.98 -2.58 9.12
N HIS A 52 10.69 -2.22 7.87
CA HIS A 52 10.52 -0.84 7.46
C HIS A 52 9.09 -0.53 7.04
N VAL A 53 8.73 0.73 7.14
CA VAL A 53 7.53 1.28 6.50
C VAL A 53 7.79 2.71 6.09
N THR A 54 7.42 3.07 4.87
CA THR A 54 7.46 4.45 4.39
C THR A 54 6.11 5.10 4.59
N VAL A 55 6.06 6.07 5.50
CA VAL A 55 4.83 6.83 5.72
C VAL A 55 4.86 8.16 5.00
N VAL A 56 3.76 8.46 4.31
CA VAL A 56 3.59 9.62 3.44
C VAL A 56 2.39 10.43 3.91
N VAL A 57 2.66 11.61 4.48
CA VAL A 57 1.62 12.51 5.00
C VAL A 57 1.24 13.53 3.95
N ASN A 58 -0.06 13.69 3.74
CA ASN A 58 -0.64 14.50 2.70
C ASN A 58 -1.67 15.48 3.28
N HIS A 59 -1.84 16.61 2.59
CA HIS A 59 -2.97 17.52 2.81
C HIS A 59 -3.29 18.18 1.47
N PHE A 60 -4.27 17.62 0.77
CA PHE A 60 -4.66 18.08 -0.56
C PHE A 60 -5.56 19.30 -0.49
N LYS A 61 -5.77 19.93 -1.65
CA LYS A 61 -6.58 21.14 -1.77
C LYS A 61 -8.02 20.91 -1.26
N SER A 62 -8.45 21.75 -0.32
CA SER A 62 -9.82 21.70 0.22
C SER A 62 -10.93 21.97 -0.81
N LYS A 63 -12.14 21.49 -0.52
CA LYS A 63 -13.34 21.67 -1.37
C LYS A 63 -13.89 23.11 -1.32
N GLY A 64 -13.72 23.81 -0.19
CA GLY A 64 -14.43 25.07 0.11
C GLY A 64 -13.98 26.36 -0.61
N SER A 65 -12.86 26.38 -1.35
CA SER A 65 -12.40 27.60 -2.05
C SER A 65 -12.13 27.36 -3.53
N SER A 66 -12.63 28.26 -4.39
CA SER A 66 -12.65 28.12 -5.86
C SER A 66 -11.29 27.77 -6.51
N CYS A 67 -11.34 26.86 -7.49
CA CYS A 67 -10.26 26.57 -8.44
C CYS A 67 -10.61 26.98 -9.89
N ASP A 68 -11.57 27.89 -10.09
CA ASP A 68 -12.00 28.37 -11.42
C ASP A 68 -10.84 28.95 -12.24
N VAL A 69 -9.88 29.60 -11.57
CA VAL A 69 -8.69 30.17 -12.21
C VAL A 69 -7.76 29.10 -12.81
N LEU A 70 -7.87 27.86 -12.32
CA LEU A 70 -7.18 26.68 -12.87
C LEU A 70 -8.04 25.97 -13.92
N GLY A 71 -9.29 26.40 -14.15
CA GLY A 71 -10.24 25.69 -14.98
C GLY A 71 -10.83 24.44 -14.32
N ASP A 72 -10.85 24.39 -12.99
CA ASP A 72 -11.32 23.25 -12.19
C ASP A 72 -12.46 23.68 -11.23
N PRO A 73 -13.59 24.16 -11.78
CA PRO A 73 -14.75 24.54 -10.97
C PRO A 73 -15.50 23.30 -10.46
N ASP A 74 -16.43 23.50 -9.53
CA ASP A 74 -17.46 22.49 -9.26
C ASP A 74 -18.31 22.25 -10.52
N THR A 75 -18.39 20.98 -10.94
CA THR A 75 -19.15 20.56 -12.12
C THR A 75 -20.54 20.02 -11.79
N GLY A 76 -20.88 19.91 -10.50
CA GLY A 76 -22.13 19.35 -10.00
C GLY A 76 -22.21 17.83 -10.13
N ASP A 77 -21.07 17.15 -10.18
CA ASP A 77 -20.94 15.68 -10.24
C ASP A 77 -20.84 15.03 -8.85
N GLY A 78 -20.84 15.83 -7.78
CA GLY A 78 -20.75 15.37 -6.38
C GLY A 78 -19.34 15.34 -5.82
N GLN A 79 -18.32 15.72 -6.59
CA GLN A 79 -16.93 15.75 -6.11
C GLN A 79 -16.52 17.13 -5.60
N ASP A 80 -17.40 18.13 -5.78
CA ASP A 80 -17.19 19.54 -5.48
C ASP A 80 -16.01 20.16 -6.23
N ASN A 81 -15.78 21.44 -5.93
CA ASN A 81 -14.75 22.26 -6.54
C ASN A 81 -13.33 21.72 -6.27
N CYS A 82 -12.37 22.05 -7.16
CA CYS A 82 -10.97 21.62 -7.09
C CYS A 82 -10.73 20.10 -7.24
N ASN A 83 -11.66 19.33 -7.81
CA ASN A 83 -11.50 17.87 -7.91
C ASN A 83 -10.36 17.47 -8.86
N LEU A 84 -10.23 18.10 -10.03
CA LEU A 84 -9.12 17.80 -10.96
C LEU A 84 -7.75 18.10 -10.33
N THR A 85 -7.67 19.15 -9.50
CA THR A 85 -6.48 19.53 -8.77
C THR A 85 -6.07 18.45 -7.75
N ARG A 86 -7.04 17.87 -7.04
CA ARG A 86 -6.81 16.75 -6.12
C ARG A 86 -6.45 15.46 -6.86
N ALA A 87 -7.12 15.16 -7.98
CA ALA A 87 -6.82 13.98 -8.80
C ALA A 87 -5.41 14.03 -9.42
N ASN A 88 -4.97 15.22 -9.86
CA ASN A 88 -3.60 15.43 -10.33
C ASN A 88 -2.57 15.25 -9.20
N ALA A 89 -2.89 15.70 -7.98
CA ALA A 89 -2.03 15.49 -6.81
C ALA A 89 -1.92 14.00 -6.44
N ALA A 90 -3.02 13.25 -6.49
CA ALA A 90 -3.03 11.79 -6.30
C ALA A 90 -2.20 11.07 -7.36
N THR A 91 -2.32 11.48 -8.63
CA THR A 91 -1.51 10.93 -9.73
C THR A 91 -0.02 11.20 -9.51
N ALA A 92 0.35 12.44 -9.17
CA ALA A 92 1.73 12.82 -8.86
C ALA A 92 2.29 12.03 -7.66
N LEU A 93 1.47 11.86 -6.62
CA LEU A 93 1.81 11.07 -5.43
C LEU A 93 2.12 9.62 -5.80
N ALA A 94 1.22 8.96 -6.54
CA ALA A 94 1.42 7.59 -7.01
C ALA A 94 2.70 7.44 -7.85
N ASN A 95 2.90 8.34 -8.83
CA ASN A 95 4.08 8.33 -9.69
C ASN A 95 5.37 8.52 -8.87
N TRP A 96 5.36 9.43 -7.90
CA TRP A 96 6.51 9.72 -7.06
C TRP A 96 6.86 8.56 -6.13
N LEU A 97 5.87 7.94 -5.48
CA LEU A 97 6.10 6.78 -4.61
C LEU A 97 6.64 5.57 -5.39
N ALA A 98 6.23 5.39 -6.64
CA ALA A 98 6.78 4.37 -7.53
C ALA A 98 8.29 4.55 -7.83
N THR A 99 8.88 5.71 -7.50
CA THR A 99 10.32 5.96 -7.65
C THR A 99 11.16 5.62 -6.41
N ASP A 100 10.53 5.15 -5.32
CA ASP A 100 11.18 4.97 -4.01
C ASP A 100 11.89 6.26 -3.55
N PRO A 101 11.12 7.30 -3.20
CA PRO A 101 11.67 8.65 -3.02
C PRO A 101 12.57 8.78 -1.78
N THR A 102 12.47 7.86 -0.82
CA THR A 102 13.37 7.78 0.35
C THR A 102 14.57 6.87 0.09
N SER A 103 14.58 6.15 -1.04
CA SER A 103 15.65 5.23 -1.47
C SER A 103 15.94 4.12 -0.44
N ASN A 104 14.89 3.64 0.23
CA ASN A 104 15.03 2.57 1.22
C ASN A 104 14.94 1.18 0.59
N GLY A 105 14.23 1.04 -0.53
CA GLY A 105 14.04 -0.23 -1.26
C GLY A 105 12.89 -1.10 -0.74
N ASP A 106 12.25 -0.71 0.36
CA ASP A 106 11.07 -1.36 0.91
C ASP A 106 9.78 -0.93 0.16
N PRO A 107 8.93 -1.86 -0.30
CA PRO A 107 7.70 -1.55 -1.03
C PRO A 107 6.51 -1.15 -0.15
N ASP A 108 6.68 -1.10 1.17
CA ASP A 108 5.61 -0.82 2.12
C ASP A 108 5.42 0.68 2.28
N PHE A 109 4.40 1.19 1.59
CA PHE A 109 4.01 2.60 1.61
C PHE A 109 2.65 2.75 2.28
N LEU A 110 2.60 3.68 3.24
CA LEU A 110 1.38 4.11 3.90
C LEU A 110 1.09 5.56 3.51
N ILE A 111 0.03 5.78 2.72
CA ILE A 111 -0.48 7.11 2.41
C ILE A 111 -1.49 7.49 3.48
N VAL A 112 -1.27 8.61 4.16
CA VAL A 112 -2.15 9.10 5.22
C VAL A 112 -2.40 10.61 5.10
N GLY A 113 -3.53 11.03 5.64
CA GLY A 113 -3.86 12.44 5.88
C GLY A 113 -5.14 12.89 5.18
N ASP A 114 -5.36 14.20 5.25
CA ASP A 114 -6.54 14.87 4.71
C ASP A 114 -6.41 15.03 3.18
N LEU A 115 -6.94 14.06 2.43
CA LEU A 115 -6.97 14.12 0.97
C LEU A 115 -8.13 14.98 0.46
N ASN A 116 -8.95 15.53 1.37
CA ASN A 116 -10.04 16.45 1.09
C ASN A 116 -11.00 15.92 0.01
N CYS A 117 -11.27 14.62 -0.02
CA CYS A 117 -12.15 13.97 -0.99
C CYS A 117 -12.84 12.77 -0.34
N TYR A 118 -14.08 12.45 -0.75
CA TYR A 118 -14.75 11.24 -0.30
C TYR A 118 -14.19 9.98 -0.99
N THR A 119 -14.41 8.81 -0.37
CA THR A 119 -13.84 7.50 -0.77
C THR A 119 -14.06 7.10 -2.24
N MET A 120 -15.13 7.58 -2.88
CA MET A 120 -15.44 7.25 -4.28
C MET A 120 -15.06 8.35 -5.28
N GLU A 121 -14.42 9.43 -4.83
CA GLU A 121 -13.97 10.52 -5.70
C GLU A 121 -12.68 10.16 -6.46
N ASP A 122 -12.39 10.92 -7.51
CA ASP A 122 -11.27 10.72 -8.43
C ASP A 122 -9.91 10.57 -7.75
N PRO A 123 -9.55 11.32 -6.68
CA PRO A 123 -8.24 11.15 -6.03
C PRO A 123 -8.07 9.78 -5.39
N ILE A 124 -9.10 9.25 -4.72
CA ILE A 124 -9.05 7.94 -4.06
C ILE A 124 -9.07 6.83 -5.10
N THR A 125 -9.98 6.92 -6.09
CA THR A 125 -10.06 5.94 -7.16
C THR A 125 -8.79 5.91 -8.02
N THR A 126 -8.05 7.02 -8.14
CA THR A 126 -6.73 7.07 -8.76
C THR A 126 -5.70 6.22 -8.00
N LEU A 127 -5.64 6.35 -6.68
CA LEU A 127 -4.70 5.58 -5.83
C LEU A 127 -5.07 4.09 -5.80
N ILE A 128 -6.36 3.77 -5.68
CA ILE A 128 -6.85 2.38 -5.79
C ILE A 128 -6.55 1.80 -7.17
N GLY A 129 -6.70 2.58 -8.23
CA GLY A 129 -6.44 2.17 -9.60
C GLY A 129 -4.98 1.74 -9.87
N VAL A 130 -4.04 2.18 -9.03
CA VAL A 130 -2.63 1.74 -9.09
C VAL A 130 -2.27 0.70 -8.02
N GLY A 131 -3.25 0.22 -7.26
CA GLY A 131 -3.14 -0.92 -6.36
C GLY A 131 -3.05 -0.59 -4.86
N TYR A 132 -3.24 0.66 -4.44
CA TYR A 132 -3.39 0.92 -3.01
C TYR A 132 -4.75 0.44 -2.49
N GLU A 133 -4.79 -0.01 -1.24
CA GLU A 133 -6.01 -0.43 -0.56
C GLU A 133 -6.41 0.60 0.49
N ASP A 134 -7.67 1.04 0.46
CA ASP A 134 -8.23 1.95 1.47
C ASP A 134 -8.55 1.18 2.75
N LEU A 135 -7.88 1.54 3.84
CA LEU A 135 -7.98 0.82 5.11
C LEU A 135 -9.31 1.07 5.80
N ILE A 136 -9.84 2.29 5.79
CA ILE A 136 -11.14 2.56 6.43
C ILE A 136 -12.23 1.83 5.67
N GLN A 137 -12.22 1.88 4.34
CA GLN A 137 -13.17 1.13 3.52
C GLN A 137 -13.07 -0.40 3.73
N SER A 138 -11.87 -0.92 4.02
CA SER A 138 -11.64 -2.35 4.23
C SER A 138 -12.04 -2.84 5.63
N PHE A 139 -11.78 -2.05 6.67
CA PHE A 139 -11.96 -2.47 8.07
C PHE A 139 -13.26 -1.95 8.71
N VAL A 140 -13.73 -0.77 8.30
CA VAL A 140 -14.95 -0.13 8.83
C VAL A 140 -16.11 -0.25 7.84
N GLY A 141 -15.82 -0.09 6.55
CA GLY A 141 -16.81 -0.18 5.48
C GLY A 141 -17.38 1.18 5.07
N PRO A 142 -18.49 1.19 4.30
CA PRO A 142 -19.00 2.40 3.64
C PRO A 142 -19.56 3.48 4.58
N GLU A 143 -19.69 3.17 5.87
CA GLU A 143 -20.16 4.10 6.91
C GLU A 143 -19.01 4.85 7.59
N GLY A 144 -17.75 4.62 7.19
CA GLY A 144 -16.59 5.33 7.72
C GLY A 144 -16.65 6.84 7.45
N TYR A 145 -16.31 7.64 8.45
CA TYR A 145 -16.24 9.09 8.35
C TYR A 145 -15.21 9.66 9.33
N SER A 146 -14.53 10.71 8.89
CA SER A 146 -13.57 11.45 9.70
C SER A 146 -13.95 12.92 9.85
N SER A 147 -14.97 13.40 9.13
CA SER A 147 -15.38 14.80 9.14
C SER A 147 -16.87 14.96 8.81
N VAL A 148 -17.42 16.11 9.19
CA VAL A 148 -18.74 16.58 8.77
C VAL A 148 -18.56 17.87 7.99
N PHE A 149 -18.76 17.82 6.67
CA PHE A 149 -18.60 18.95 5.75
C PHE A 149 -19.95 19.35 5.16
N ASP A 150 -20.37 20.61 5.35
CA ASP A 150 -21.67 21.15 4.90
C ASP A 150 -22.90 20.30 5.28
N GLY A 151 -22.80 19.56 6.39
CA GLY A 151 -23.87 18.69 6.91
C GLY A 151 -23.87 17.27 6.36
N GLU A 152 -22.89 16.92 5.53
CA GLU A 152 -22.61 15.56 5.09
C GLU A 152 -21.45 14.96 5.89
N SER A 153 -21.65 13.78 6.45
CA SER A 153 -20.60 13.00 7.10
C SER A 153 -19.87 12.18 6.05
N GLY A 154 -18.54 12.21 6.04
CA GLY A 154 -17.75 11.34 5.19
C GLY A 154 -16.26 11.33 5.51
N ALA A 155 -15.55 10.39 4.89
CA ALA A 155 -14.10 10.26 5.04
C ALA A 155 -13.39 11.28 4.15
N LEU A 156 -12.78 12.30 4.76
CA LEU A 156 -11.87 13.24 4.09
C LEU A 156 -10.41 12.95 4.41
N ASP A 157 -10.16 12.45 5.62
CA ASP A 157 -8.92 11.80 6.00
C ASP A 157 -8.95 10.35 5.55
N HIS A 158 -7.83 9.91 4.98
CA HIS A 158 -7.68 8.57 4.45
C HIS A 158 -6.41 7.91 4.97
N ALA A 159 -6.44 6.59 4.99
CA ALA A 159 -5.27 5.74 5.14
C ALA A 159 -5.29 4.69 4.02
N LEU A 160 -4.29 4.72 3.14
CA LEU A 160 -4.16 3.75 2.06
C LEU A 160 -2.82 3.03 2.12
N ALA A 161 -2.85 1.70 2.08
CA ALA A 161 -1.66 0.86 2.13
C ALA A 161 -1.30 0.32 0.74
N SER A 162 0.00 0.24 0.42
CA SER A 162 0.47 -0.53 -0.73
C SER A 162 0.09 -2.02 -0.59
N PRO A 163 0.06 -2.81 -1.67
CA PRO A 163 -0.34 -4.22 -1.59
C PRO A 163 0.47 -5.06 -0.58
N GLY A 164 1.77 -4.79 -0.45
CA GLY A 164 2.64 -5.47 0.51
C GLY A 164 2.25 -5.13 1.95
N LEU A 165 2.12 -3.83 2.23
CA LEU A 165 1.78 -3.33 3.54
C LEU A 165 0.37 -3.72 3.96
N PHE A 166 -0.59 -3.79 3.04
CA PHE A 166 -1.97 -4.16 3.36
C PHE A 166 -2.07 -5.52 4.07
N SER A 167 -1.24 -6.49 3.68
CA SER A 167 -1.18 -7.79 4.35
C SER A 167 -0.57 -7.76 5.76
N GLN A 168 0.03 -6.64 6.13
CA GLN A 168 0.64 -6.36 7.43
C GLN A 168 -0.23 -5.42 8.28
N VAL A 169 -1.43 -5.03 7.80
CA VAL A 169 -2.40 -4.25 8.57
C VAL A 169 -3.24 -5.19 9.41
N GLU A 170 -3.21 -4.99 10.72
CA GLU A 170 -3.99 -5.75 11.70
C GLU A 170 -5.37 -5.13 11.95
N GLY A 171 -5.52 -3.82 11.69
CA GLY A 171 -6.79 -3.11 11.81
C GLY A 171 -6.67 -1.62 11.48
N ALA A 172 -7.81 -0.99 11.17
CA ALA A 172 -7.90 0.46 11.03
C ALA A 172 -9.28 0.97 11.47
N ALA A 173 -9.33 2.15 12.07
CA ALA A 173 -10.57 2.79 12.54
C ALA A 173 -10.41 4.29 12.73
N GLU A 174 -11.50 5.04 12.61
CA GLU A 174 -11.58 6.42 13.07
C GLU A 174 -11.82 6.48 14.59
N TRP A 175 -11.06 7.32 15.29
CA TRP A 175 -11.30 7.58 16.71
C TRP A 175 -12.22 8.79 16.84
N HIS A 176 -13.52 8.52 16.97
CA HIS A 176 -14.54 9.57 17.08
C HIS A 176 -14.45 10.38 18.38
N ILE A 177 -13.65 11.45 18.34
CA ILE A 177 -13.45 12.41 19.44
C ILE A 177 -13.61 13.87 18.99
N ASN A 178 -13.77 14.13 17.71
CA ASN A 178 -13.69 15.47 17.11
C ASN A 178 -14.85 15.80 16.18
N ALA A 179 -15.14 14.96 15.17
CA ALA A 179 -16.07 15.32 14.10
C ALA A 179 -17.51 15.54 14.65
N ASP A 180 -17.91 14.73 15.61
CA ASP A 180 -19.21 14.80 16.29
C ASP A 180 -19.29 15.88 17.37
N GLU A 181 -18.14 16.41 17.82
CA GLU A 181 -18.11 17.37 18.91
C GLU A 181 -18.53 18.77 18.44
N PRO A 182 -19.34 19.50 19.23
CA PRO A 182 -19.73 20.87 18.91
C PRO A 182 -18.52 21.79 18.70
N SER A 183 -18.56 22.61 17.64
CA SER A 183 -17.49 23.57 17.34
C SER A 183 -17.20 24.58 18.46
N VAL A 184 -18.15 24.83 19.36
CA VAL A 184 -17.96 25.72 20.52
C VAL A 184 -16.93 25.18 21.53
N PHE A 185 -16.58 23.90 21.47
CA PHE A 185 -15.53 23.29 22.29
C PHE A 185 -14.15 23.31 21.62
N ASP A 186 -14.03 23.85 20.40
CA ASP A 186 -12.76 23.93 19.69
C ASP A 186 -11.74 24.85 20.37
N TYR A 187 -10.51 24.84 19.89
CA TYR A 187 -9.44 25.68 20.41
C TYR A 187 -9.45 27.12 19.86
N ASN A 188 -10.39 27.47 18.97
CA ASN A 188 -10.42 28.80 18.33
C ASN A 188 -10.97 29.85 19.31
N GLU A 189 -10.15 30.83 19.66
CA GLU A 189 -10.52 31.89 20.60
C GLU A 189 -11.65 32.81 20.10
N GLU A 190 -11.96 32.78 18.80
CA GLU A 190 -13.00 33.60 18.18
C GLU A 190 -14.42 33.19 18.59
N PHE A 191 -14.61 31.91 18.94
CA PHE A 191 -15.92 31.33 19.28
C PHE A 191 -15.92 30.41 20.52
N ASN A 192 -14.78 30.24 21.21
CA ASN A 192 -14.67 29.49 22.46
C ASN A 192 -14.61 30.41 23.69
N PRO A 193 -15.74 30.75 24.35
CA PRO A 193 -15.68 31.44 25.63
C PRO A 193 -15.02 30.54 26.68
N PRO A 194 -14.13 31.05 27.56
CA PRO A 194 -13.24 30.25 28.44
C PRO A 194 -13.91 29.18 29.31
N GLN A 195 -15.23 29.29 29.53
CA GLN A 195 -16.03 28.32 30.27
C GLN A 195 -16.31 27.01 29.52
N PHE A 196 -16.01 26.93 28.23
CA PHE A 196 -16.23 25.75 27.38
C PHE A 196 -14.93 25.03 26.99
N TYR A 197 -13.77 25.55 27.41
CA TYR A 197 -12.51 24.85 27.27
C TYR A 197 -12.43 23.62 28.19
N SER A 198 -12.08 22.47 27.61
CA SER A 198 -11.70 21.26 28.35
C SER A 198 -10.25 20.87 27.99
N PRO A 199 -9.42 20.43 28.95
CA PRO A 199 -8.05 19.97 28.68
C PRO A 199 -7.97 18.49 28.24
N ASP A 200 -9.10 17.91 27.81
CA ASP A 200 -9.19 16.54 27.31
C ASP A 200 -8.99 16.52 25.77
N PRO A 201 -8.91 15.35 25.10
CA PRO A 201 -8.59 15.29 23.69
C PRO A 201 -9.79 15.58 22.77
N TYR A 202 -11.00 15.74 23.33
CA TYR A 202 -12.21 15.95 22.54
C TYR A 202 -12.21 17.33 21.89
N ARG A 203 -12.67 17.40 20.65
CA ARG A 203 -12.67 18.62 19.82
C ARG A 203 -11.29 19.31 19.72
N SER A 204 -10.22 18.53 19.80
CA SER A 204 -8.86 19.02 19.52
C SER A 204 -8.64 19.32 18.02
N SER A 205 -9.58 18.90 17.18
CA SER A 205 -9.62 19.07 15.74
C SER A 205 -11.09 19.11 15.28
N ASP A 206 -11.35 19.57 14.06
CA ASP A 206 -12.64 19.41 13.38
C ASP A 206 -12.79 18.07 12.62
N HIS A 207 -11.71 17.29 12.57
CA HIS A 207 -11.61 15.96 11.99
C HIS A 207 -11.21 14.90 13.03
N ASP A 208 -11.73 13.68 12.92
CA ASP A 208 -11.33 12.53 13.71
C ASP A 208 -9.99 11.95 13.22
N PRO A 209 -9.07 11.57 14.13
CA PRO A 209 -7.85 10.88 13.73
C PRO A 209 -8.14 9.43 13.31
N ILE A 210 -7.36 8.94 12.35
CA ILE A 210 -7.36 7.54 11.93
C ILE A 210 -6.29 6.78 12.71
N LEU A 211 -6.70 5.66 13.29
CA LEU A 211 -5.86 4.69 13.97
C LEU A 211 -5.58 3.51 13.04
N ILE A 212 -4.33 3.06 13.01
CA ILE A 212 -3.87 1.97 12.13
C ILE A 212 -2.97 1.04 12.95
N GLY A 213 -3.35 -0.23 13.02
CA GLY A 213 -2.53 -1.29 13.61
C GLY A 213 -1.66 -1.94 12.52
N LEU A 214 -0.34 -1.93 12.71
CA LEU A 214 0.62 -2.57 11.80
C LEU A 214 1.39 -3.68 12.52
N ARG A 215 1.55 -4.81 11.84
CA ARG A 215 2.49 -5.88 12.19
C ARG A 215 3.45 -6.07 11.04
N LEU A 216 4.56 -5.34 11.08
CA LEU A 216 5.52 -5.34 9.98
C LEU A 216 6.21 -6.71 9.85
N ALA A 217 6.39 -7.14 8.60
CA ALA A 217 6.93 -8.45 8.27
C ALA A 217 8.05 -8.34 7.22
N PRO A 218 9.01 -9.27 7.23
CA PRO A 218 10.10 -9.27 6.25
C PRO A 218 9.60 -9.34 4.81
N ILE A 219 10.18 -8.51 3.95
CA ILE A 219 9.99 -8.62 2.50
C ILE A 219 10.39 -10.04 2.05
N PRO A 220 9.50 -10.79 1.37
CA PRO A 220 9.85 -12.11 0.84
C PRO A 220 11.04 -12.00 -0.12
N THR A 221 12.13 -12.68 0.19
CA THR A 221 13.31 -12.68 -0.69
C THR A 221 13.13 -13.69 -1.81
N GLU A 222 13.39 -13.29 -3.07
CA GLU A 222 13.48 -14.24 -4.17
C GLU A 222 14.60 -15.24 -3.90
N THR A 223 14.23 -16.50 -3.67
CA THR A 223 15.20 -17.59 -3.59
C THR A 223 15.25 -18.27 -4.96
N PRO A 224 16.43 -18.37 -5.62
CA PRO A 224 16.53 -19.10 -6.87
C PRO A 224 16.28 -20.59 -6.59
N THR A 225 15.13 -21.09 -7.07
CA THR A 225 14.82 -22.52 -7.02
C THR A 225 15.15 -23.13 -8.37
N ALA A 226 16.00 -24.15 -8.37
CA ALA A 226 16.30 -24.89 -9.60
C ALA A 226 15.09 -25.74 -9.97
N THR A 227 14.37 -25.35 -11.02
CA THR A 227 13.32 -26.17 -11.61
C THR A 227 13.96 -27.03 -12.70
N ALA A 228 13.91 -28.35 -12.55
CA ALA A 228 14.34 -29.24 -13.62
C ALA A 228 13.35 -29.10 -14.79
N SER A 229 13.85 -28.70 -15.96
CA SER A 229 13.07 -28.71 -17.20
C SER A 229 13.67 -29.74 -18.14
N ASP A 230 12.86 -30.70 -18.57
CA ASP A 230 13.32 -31.74 -19.49
C ASP A 230 13.46 -31.16 -20.89
N THR A 231 14.66 -31.24 -21.46
CA THR A 231 14.91 -30.91 -22.87
C THR A 231 15.23 -32.21 -23.60
N SER A 232 14.35 -32.63 -24.50
CA SER A 232 14.58 -33.84 -25.29
C SER A 232 15.59 -33.55 -26.41
N THR A 233 16.68 -34.32 -26.45
CA THR A 233 17.67 -34.25 -27.54
C THR A 233 17.63 -35.57 -28.31
N SER A 234 17.36 -35.52 -29.61
CA SER A 234 17.36 -36.74 -30.45
C SER A 234 18.79 -37.12 -30.82
N THR A 235 19.18 -38.35 -30.49
CA THR A 235 20.47 -38.93 -30.91
C THR A 235 20.20 -40.05 -31.91
N PRO A 236 20.71 -40.00 -33.16
CA PRO A 236 20.54 -41.09 -34.11
C PRO A 236 21.33 -42.31 -33.62
N THR A 237 20.65 -43.46 -33.50
CA THR A 237 21.30 -44.75 -33.22
C THR A 237 21.13 -45.65 -34.44
N PRO A 238 22.21 -46.16 -35.05
CA PRO A 238 22.09 -47.07 -36.19
C PRO A 238 21.47 -48.39 -35.75
N SER A 239 20.43 -48.85 -36.44
CA SER A 239 19.79 -50.15 -36.21
C SER A 239 19.77 -50.97 -37.50
N ASP A 240 20.26 -52.20 -37.43
CA ASP A 240 20.29 -53.12 -38.57
C ASP A 240 18.93 -53.81 -38.73
N THR A 241 18.19 -53.46 -39.78
CA THR A 241 16.93 -54.13 -40.11
C THR A 241 17.14 -55.09 -41.29
N PRO A 242 16.94 -56.41 -41.13
CA PRO A 242 17.07 -57.34 -42.24
C PRO A 242 15.90 -57.16 -43.22
N THR A 243 16.21 -56.87 -44.49
CA THR A 243 15.22 -56.83 -45.56
C THR A 243 15.35 -58.09 -46.42
N LEU A 244 14.23 -58.79 -46.66
CA LEU A 244 14.21 -59.97 -47.52
C LEU A 244 13.97 -59.54 -48.96
N THR A 245 14.96 -59.72 -49.83
CA THR A 245 14.82 -59.46 -51.26
C THR A 245 14.72 -60.79 -52.01
N SER A 246 13.58 -61.05 -52.65
CA SER A 246 13.41 -62.21 -53.53
C SER A 246 14.05 -61.95 -54.89
N THR A 247 14.90 -62.87 -55.36
CA THR A 247 15.50 -62.82 -56.71
C THR A 247 15.07 -64.06 -57.49
N PHE A 248 14.37 -63.86 -58.61
CA PHE A 248 13.83 -64.96 -59.43
C PHE A 248 14.96 -65.72 -60.15
N THR A 249 15.24 -66.93 -59.67
CA THR A 249 16.10 -67.96 -60.31
C THR A 249 15.31 -69.28 -60.23
N PRO A 250 15.43 -70.27 -61.13
CA PRO A 250 14.51 -71.42 -61.21
C PRO A 250 14.66 -72.45 -60.06
N THR A 251 15.21 -72.01 -58.93
CA THR A 251 15.18 -72.69 -57.63
C THR A 251 14.96 -71.59 -56.60
N GLU A 252 13.78 -71.58 -55.96
CA GLU A 252 13.40 -70.62 -54.91
C GLU A 252 14.41 -70.70 -53.76
N THR A 253 15.34 -69.75 -53.69
CA THR A 253 16.21 -69.53 -52.52
C THR A 253 16.05 -68.09 -52.10
N SER A 254 15.50 -67.86 -50.90
CA SER A 254 15.43 -66.53 -50.29
C SER A 254 16.77 -66.19 -49.63
N THR A 255 17.32 -65.03 -49.97
CA THR A 255 18.54 -64.51 -49.33
C THR A 255 18.17 -63.26 -48.53
N SER A 256 18.51 -63.24 -47.24
CA SER A 256 18.35 -62.05 -46.39
C SER A 256 19.54 -61.11 -46.54
N THR A 257 19.29 -59.83 -46.82
CA THR A 257 20.33 -58.79 -46.81
C THR A 257 20.07 -57.84 -45.64
N VAL A 258 21.08 -57.64 -44.80
CA VAL A 258 21.01 -56.68 -43.69
C VAL A 258 21.34 -55.30 -44.23
N THR A 259 20.45 -54.32 -44.07
CA THR A 259 20.71 -52.92 -44.41
C THR A 259 20.57 -52.07 -43.15
N ALA A 260 21.65 -51.38 -42.77
CA ALA A 260 21.63 -50.46 -41.64
C ALA A 260 20.69 -49.29 -41.95
N THR A 261 19.74 -49.01 -41.05
CA THR A 261 18.86 -47.84 -41.14
C THR A 261 18.98 -47.04 -39.85
N ASP A 262 19.33 -45.77 -39.93
CA ASP A 262 19.41 -44.89 -38.76
C ASP A 262 18.01 -44.69 -38.16
N THR A 263 17.82 -45.14 -36.92
CA THR A 263 16.58 -44.92 -36.18
C THR A 263 16.87 -43.89 -35.08
N ALA A 264 16.29 -42.71 -35.18
CA ALA A 264 16.43 -41.69 -34.14
C ALA A 264 15.81 -42.19 -32.84
N THR A 265 16.62 -42.29 -31.78
CA THR A 265 16.15 -42.61 -30.42
C THR A 265 16.26 -41.35 -29.59
N SER A 266 15.15 -40.84 -29.07
CA SER A 266 15.16 -39.69 -28.16
C SER A 266 15.78 -40.10 -26.83
N THR A 267 16.81 -39.39 -26.38
CA THR A 267 17.33 -39.53 -25.01
C THR A 267 17.00 -38.25 -24.26
N GLU A 268 16.24 -38.37 -23.18
CA GLU A 268 15.95 -37.22 -22.31
C GLU A 268 17.24 -36.81 -21.57
N THR A 269 17.57 -35.52 -21.65
CA THR A 269 18.70 -34.94 -20.90
C THR A 269 18.16 -33.84 -20.01
N HIS A 270 18.31 -34.00 -18.69
CA HIS A 270 17.82 -33.02 -17.72
C HIS A 270 18.82 -31.86 -17.66
N THR A 271 18.39 -30.66 -18.06
CA THR A 271 19.17 -29.44 -17.89
C THR A 271 18.49 -28.57 -16.85
N PRO A 272 19.12 -28.27 -15.69
CA PRO A 272 18.50 -27.44 -14.68
C PRO A 272 18.32 -26.01 -15.20
N ILE A 273 17.12 -25.44 -15.02
CA ILE A 273 16.84 -24.03 -15.28
C ILE A 273 16.56 -23.38 -13.92
N SER A 274 17.23 -22.27 -13.60
CA SER A 274 16.92 -21.49 -12.40
C SER A 274 15.64 -20.69 -12.64
N THR A 275 14.66 -20.84 -11.77
CA THR A 275 13.45 -20.01 -11.71
C THR A 275 13.43 -19.30 -10.36
N SER A 276 13.11 -18.00 -10.32
CA SER A 276 12.93 -17.33 -9.02
C SER A 276 11.63 -17.79 -8.39
N THR A 277 11.64 -18.02 -7.07
CA THR A 277 10.43 -18.29 -6.30
C THR A 277 10.52 -17.49 -5.00
N LEU A 278 9.49 -16.73 -4.69
CA LEU A 278 9.40 -15.99 -3.43
C LEU A 278 9.33 -17.00 -2.28
N THR A 279 10.23 -16.86 -1.31
CA THR A 279 10.24 -17.69 -0.10
C THR A 279 9.97 -16.79 1.10
N GLU A 280 8.96 -17.12 1.89
CA GLU A 280 8.65 -16.40 3.12
C GLU A 280 9.80 -16.57 4.12
N THR A 281 10.24 -15.45 4.71
CA THR A 281 11.22 -15.47 5.80
C THR A 281 10.49 -15.86 7.09
N PRO A 282 10.95 -16.87 7.84
CA PRO A 282 10.29 -17.28 9.07
C PRO A 282 10.38 -16.17 10.13
N THR A 283 9.25 -15.55 10.45
CA THR A 283 9.12 -14.60 11.55
C THR A 283 8.95 -15.36 12.87
N ASN A 284 9.73 -15.01 13.89
CA ASN A 284 9.46 -15.49 15.25
C ASN A 284 8.22 -14.75 15.76
N SER A 285 7.07 -15.43 15.86
CA SER A 285 5.92 -14.82 16.54
C SER A 285 6.21 -14.75 18.04
N ILE A 286 6.12 -13.54 18.59
CA ILE A 286 5.91 -13.36 20.02
C ILE A 286 4.39 -13.25 20.17
N ASP A 287 3.81 -14.27 20.79
CA ASP A 287 2.39 -14.41 21.06
C ASP A 287 1.98 -13.43 22.18
N TYR A 288 1.40 -12.30 21.79
CA TYR A 288 0.62 -11.43 22.66
C TYR A 288 -0.84 -11.57 22.21
N ASP A 289 -1.50 -12.57 22.76
CA ASP A 289 -2.88 -12.93 22.47
C ASP A 289 -3.85 -11.78 22.82
N ILE A 290 -4.35 -11.09 21.78
CA ILE A 290 -5.49 -10.14 21.81
C ILE A 290 -6.73 -10.82 21.19
N ILE A 291 -6.67 -12.12 20.89
CA ILE A 291 -7.65 -12.83 20.07
C ILE A 291 -8.66 -13.55 20.96
N ASP A 292 -9.86 -12.98 21.15
CA ASP A 292 -11.01 -13.77 21.66
C ASP A 292 -12.03 -14.14 20.55
N ASP A 293 -11.94 -13.57 19.33
CA ASP A 293 -12.92 -13.89 18.28
C ASP A 293 -12.46 -13.79 16.80
N ASP A 294 -11.15 -13.94 16.53
CA ASP A 294 -10.56 -13.89 15.18
C ASP A 294 -10.82 -12.58 14.40
N HIS A 295 -11.25 -11.49 15.05
CA HIS A 295 -11.30 -10.13 14.50
C HIS A 295 -10.68 -9.16 15.51
N ILE A 296 -9.85 -8.22 15.04
CA ILE A 296 -9.57 -6.99 15.79
C ILE A 296 -10.61 -6.00 15.30
N ASP A 297 -11.62 -5.71 16.12
CA ASP A 297 -12.55 -4.63 15.79
C ASP A 297 -12.06 -3.28 16.35
N ALA A 298 -12.63 -2.18 15.85
CA ALA A 298 -12.29 -0.83 16.29
C ALA A 298 -12.47 -0.63 17.80
N LYS A 299 -13.33 -1.43 18.45
CA LYS A 299 -13.59 -1.38 19.88
C LYS A 299 -12.49 -2.11 20.65
N ASP A 300 -11.92 -3.20 20.14
CA ASP A 300 -10.74 -3.86 20.74
C ASP A 300 -9.49 -2.98 20.63
N LEU A 301 -9.30 -2.32 19.47
CA LEU A 301 -8.24 -1.32 19.29
C LEU A 301 -8.42 -0.16 20.28
N LEU A 302 -9.64 0.29 20.49
CA LEU A 302 -9.98 1.38 21.42
C LEU A 302 -9.88 0.96 22.90
N GLU A 303 -10.23 -0.28 23.26
CA GLU A 303 -10.05 -0.83 24.61
C GLU A 303 -8.56 -1.05 24.91
N TRP A 304 -7.79 -1.55 23.95
CA TRP A 304 -6.33 -1.64 24.04
C TRP A 304 -5.66 -0.25 24.21
N LEU A 305 -6.12 0.77 23.46
CA LEU A 305 -5.66 2.15 23.64
C LEU A 305 -6.04 2.73 25.02
N LYS A 306 -7.16 2.31 25.62
CA LYS A 306 -7.63 2.79 26.94
C LYS A 306 -6.89 2.14 28.11
N GLU A 307 -6.47 0.88 27.99
CA GLU A 307 -5.80 0.17 29.08
C GLU A 307 -4.30 0.50 29.20
N ASP A 308 -3.63 0.87 28.10
CA ASP A 308 -2.16 1.04 28.06
C ASP A 308 -1.63 2.41 27.60
N PHE A 309 -2.47 3.44 27.40
CA PHE A 309 -1.93 4.81 27.21
C PHE A 309 -1.75 5.54 28.56
N PRO A 310 -0.47 5.61 28.99
CA PRO A 310 0.35 6.75 28.64
C PRO A 310 1.27 6.39 27.45
N MET A 311 0.85 6.75 26.24
CA MET A 311 1.71 6.88 25.06
C MET A 311 2.47 5.59 24.64
N GLY A 312 1.79 4.62 24.03
CA GLY A 312 2.46 3.43 23.48
C GLY A 312 1.62 2.67 22.46
N SER A 313 1.39 3.23 21.27
CA SER A 313 1.69 2.52 20.02
C SER A 313 1.79 3.48 18.82
N ILE A 314 2.00 2.91 17.65
CA ILE A 314 2.76 3.38 16.49
C ILE A 314 1.93 4.37 15.65
N PHE A 315 2.54 5.49 15.26
CA PHE A 315 2.02 6.55 14.39
C PHE A 315 0.79 7.36 14.85
N ASP A 316 1.02 8.37 15.70
CA ASP A 316 0.15 9.55 15.72
C ASP A 316 0.53 10.46 14.53
N PHE A 317 -0.25 10.47 13.45
CA PHE A 317 -0.19 11.57 12.47
C PHE A 317 -0.87 12.79 13.09
N ALA A 318 -0.18 13.41 14.04
CA ALA A 318 -0.56 14.70 14.53
C ALA A 318 -0.36 15.71 13.40
N ARG A 319 -1.47 16.07 12.75
CA ARG A 319 -1.61 17.34 12.06
C ARG A 319 -1.14 18.44 13.03
N VAL A 320 -0.09 19.16 12.66
CA VAL A 320 0.27 20.40 13.35
C VAL A 320 -0.73 21.45 12.85
N TRP A 321 -1.78 21.65 13.63
CA TRP A 321 -2.74 22.73 13.42
C TRP A 321 -2.06 24.08 13.60
N GLY A 322 -2.28 24.97 12.65
CA GLY A 322 -1.78 26.34 12.68
C GLY A 322 -2.60 27.20 11.73
N SER A 323 -3.63 27.84 12.30
CA SER A 323 -4.51 28.93 11.80
C SER A 323 -5.13 28.80 10.42
#